data_AF-A0A2Z5QZ43-F1
#
_entry.id   AF-A0A2Z5QZ43-F1
#
_cell.length_a   1.000
_cell.length_b   1.000
_cell.length_c   1.000
_cell.angle_alpha   90.00
_cell.angle_beta   90.00
_cell.angle_gamma   90.00
#
_symmetry.space_group_name_H-M   'P 1'
#
loop_
_entity.id
_entity.type
_entity.pdbx_description
1 polymer ?
#
loop_
_entity_poly.entity_id
_entity_poly.type
_entity_poly.pdbx_seq_one_letter_code
_entity_poly.pdbx_strand_id
1 'polypeptide(L)'
;MVREIIFGARIQKLADELAAAGKLPEDTLPRSPSGRVDKSAAAQEFEKFALAVEDAPDDCVSWFNLSCMYDACGERKRARAAMRNAVSLHRGRPAKPMV
;
A
#
# COMPACT_ATOMS: atom_id res chain seq x y z
N MET A 1 -6.48 21.10 5.80
CA MET A 1 -7.60 20.32 6.39
C MET A 1 -8.42 19.56 5.34
N VAL A 2 -9.22 20.21 4.47
CA VAL A 2 -10.20 19.54 3.60
C VAL A 2 -9.60 18.46 2.68
N ARG A 3 -8.42 18.72 2.10
CA ARG A 3 -7.74 17.75 1.21
C ARG A 3 -7.33 16.44 1.91
N GLU A 4 -6.99 16.48 3.20
CA GLU A 4 -6.61 15.27 3.95
C GLU A 4 -7.83 14.44 4.34
N ILE A 5 -8.95 15.10 4.68
CA ILE A 5 -10.23 14.42 4.96
C ILE A 5 -10.70 13.66 3.71
N ILE A 6 -10.70 14.33 2.55
CA ILE A 6 -11.06 13.71 1.27
C ILE A 6 -10.10 12.57 0.92
N PHE A 7 -8.81 12.72 1.22
CA PHE A 7 -7.84 11.65 0.99
C PHE A 7 -8.13 10.43 1.86
N GLY A 8 -8.38 10.61 3.15
CA GLY A 8 -8.78 9.53 4.06
C GLY A 8 -10.05 8.80 3.59
N ALA A 9 -11.09 9.56 3.21
CA ALA A 9 -12.33 8.96 2.69
C ALA A 9 -12.11 8.13 1.40
N ARG A 10 -11.18 8.54 0.54
CA ARG A 10 -10.83 7.78 -0.68
C ARG A 10 -10.07 6.51 -0.37
N ILE A 11 -9.15 6.55 0.60
CA ILE A 11 -8.46 5.35 1.07
C ILE A 11 -9.47 4.36 1.61
N GLN A 12 -10.40 4.83 2.46
CA GLN A 12 -11.43 3.97 3.04
C GLN A 12 -12.29 3.33 1.95
N LYS A 13 -12.78 4.11 0.99
CA LYS A 13 -13.56 3.58 -0.14
C LYS A 13 -12.80 2.51 -0.94
N LEU A 14 -11.52 2.77 -1.25
CA LEU A 14 -10.68 1.79 -1.94
C LEU A 14 -10.51 0.52 -1.09
N ALA A 15 -10.21 0.66 0.20
CA ALA A 15 -10.07 -0.47 1.11
C ALA A 15 -11.34 -1.31 1.20
N ASP A 16 -12.52 -0.68 1.27
CA ASP A 16 -13.82 -1.35 1.29
C ASP A 16 -14.09 -2.14 0.00
N GLU A 17 -13.76 -1.56 -1.16
CA GLU A 17 -13.89 -2.24 -2.46
C GLU A 17 -12.93 -3.44 -2.58
N LEU A 18 -11.69 -3.29 -2.11
CA LEU A 18 -10.73 -4.39 -2.07
C LEU A 18 -11.15 -5.49 -1.09
N ALA A 19 -11.71 -5.12 0.05
CA ALA A 19 -12.25 -6.06 1.02
C ALA A 19 -13.41 -6.88 0.42
N ALA A 20 -14.35 -6.20 -0.22
CA ALA A 20 -15.48 -6.84 -0.90
C ALA A 20 -15.03 -7.77 -2.04
N ALA A 21 -13.93 -7.43 -2.71
CA ALA A 21 -13.33 -8.25 -3.76
C ALA A 21 -12.41 -9.37 -3.24
N GLY A 22 -12.16 -9.47 -1.93
CA GLY A 22 -11.20 -10.43 -1.35
C GLY A 22 -9.75 -10.17 -1.76
N LYS A 23 -9.41 -8.92 -2.10
CA LYS A 23 -8.08 -8.51 -2.61
C LYS A 23 -7.22 -7.80 -1.58
N LEU A 24 -7.68 -7.73 -0.32
CA LEU A 24 -6.84 -7.19 0.75
C LEU A 24 -5.65 -8.12 1.00
N PRO A 25 -4.45 -7.56 1.23
CA PRO A 25 -3.29 -8.36 1.54
C PRO A 25 -3.51 -9.05 2.89
N GLU A 26 -3.25 -10.35 2.95
CA GLU A 26 -3.21 -11.06 4.22
C GLU A 26 -2.06 -10.50 5.08
N ASP A 27 -2.34 -10.16 6.34
CA ASP A 27 -1.35 -9.68 7.29
C ASP A 27 -0.50 -10.85 7.80
N THR A 28 0.34 -11.39 6.93
CA THR A 28 1.21 -12.56 7.20
C THR A 28 2.58 -12.17 7.74
N LEU A 29 2.84 -10.86 7.91
CA LEU A 29 4.16 -10.38 8.27
C LEU A 29 4.58 -10.89 9.66
N PRO A 30 5.75 -11.56 9.77
CA PRO A 30 6.28 -11.98 11.05
C PRO A 30 6.55 -10.77 11.94
N ARG A 31 5.90 -10.76 13.11
CA ARG A 31 6.12 -9.76 14.14
C ARG A 31 7.03 -10.34 15.22
N SER A 32 8.03 -9.56 15.63
CA SER A 32 8.78 -9.82 16.86
C SER A 32 7.85 -9.89 18.08
N PRO A 33 8.28 -10.48 19.20
CA PRO A 33 7.49 -10.51 20.45
C PRO A 33 7.06 -9.13 20.97
N SER A 34 7.76 -8.07 20.55
CA SER A 34 7.41 -6.67 20.85
C SER A 34 6.33 -6.08 19.94
N GLY A 35 5.79 -6.85 18.99
CA GLY A 35 4.84 -6.41 17.97
C GLY A 35 5.47 -5.70 16.77
N ARG A 36 6.77 -5.40 16.80
CA ARG A 36 7.49 -4.79 15.68
C ARG A 36 7.71 -5.82 14.57
N VAL A 37 7.46 -5.45 13.32
CA VAL A 37 7.75 -6.31 12.18
C VAL A 37 9.25 -6.66 12.17
N ASP A 38 9.58 -7.93 11.98
CA ASP A 38 10.97 -8.35 11.77
C ASP A 38 11.46 -7.74 10.44
N LYS A 39 12.49 -6.90 10.50
CA LYS A 39 13.01 -6.19 9.32
C LYS A 39 13.50 -7.15 8.22
N SER A 40 14.06 -8.31 8.59
CA SER A 40 14.60 -9.28 7.63
C SER A 40 13.49 -10.04 6.91
N ALA A 41 12.40 -10.37 7.62
CA ALA A 41 11.21 -10.93 7.02
C ALA A 41 10.44 -9.89 6.19
N ALA A 42 10.36 -8.66 6.69
CA ALA A 42 9.74 -7.54 5.98
C ALA A 42 10.43 -7.23 4.66
N ALA A 43 11.76 -7.32 4.61
CA ALA A 43 12.53 -7.07 3.39
C ALA A 43 12.21 -8.10 2.28
N GLN A 44 12.08 -9.38 2.63
CA GLN A 44 11.74 -10.44 1.67
C GLN A 44 10.31 -10.29 1.13
N GLU A 45 9.35 -9.97 2.00
CA GLU A 45 7.98 -9.71 1.56
C GLU A 45 7.89 -8.42 0.75
N PHE A 46 8.63 -7.37 1.16
CA PHE A 46 8.66 -6.09 0.47
C PHE A 46 9.04 -6.23 -1.01
N GLU A 47 10.05 -7.05 -1.32
CA GLU A 47 10.49 -7.28 -2.70
C GLU A 47 9.36 -7.82 -3.58
N LYS A 48 8.51 -8.71 -3.05
CA LYS A 48 7.33 -9.22 -3.78
C LYS A 48 6.34 -8.11 -4.15
N PHE A 49 6.06 -7.21 -3.21
CA PHE A 49 5.14 -6.09 -3.46
C PHE A 49 5.75 -5.01 -4.37
N ALA A 50 7.06 -4.79 -4.30
CA ALA A 50 7.76 -3.90 -5.20
C ALA A 50 7.71 -4.45 -6.64
N LEU A 51 8.05 -5.73 -6.83
CA LEU A 51 7.96 -6.41 -8.12
C LEU A 51 6.53 -6.43 -8.67
N ALA A 52 5.51 -6.65 -7.82
CA ALA A 52 4.12 -6.60 -8.26
C ALA A 52 3.69 -5.22 -8.79
N VAL A 53 4.29 -4.14 -8.28
CA VAL A 53 4.08 -2.78 -8.82
C VAL A 53 4.89 -2.55 -10.09
N GLU A 54 6.09 -3.13 -10.21
CA GLU A 54 6.89 -3.05 -11.45
C GLU A 54 6.24 -3.82 -12.61
N ASP A 55 5.69 -5.00 -12.33
CA ASP A 55 4.97 -5.83 -13.32
C ASP A 55 3.62 -5.23 -13.72
N ALA A 56 2.93 -4.59 -12.77
CA ALA A 56 1.62 -3.98 -12.97
C ALA A 56 1.59 -2.53 -12.44
N PRO A 57 2.28 -1.59 -13.11
CA PRO A 57 2.40 -0.21 -12.63
C PRO A 57 1.07 0.56 -12.65
N ASP A 58 0.10 0.08 -13.42
CA ASP A 58 -1.25 0.64 -13.51
C ASP A 58 -2.27 -0.06 -12.60
N ASP A 59 -1.85 -1.04 -11.78
CA ASP A 59 -2.74 -1.73 -10.86
C ASP A 59 -2.82 -1.03 -9.50
N CYS A 60 -4.02 -0.52 -9.18
CA CYS A 60 -4.28 0.11 -7.89
C CYS A 60 -4.09 -0.83 -6.69
N VAL A 61 -4.27 -2.15 -6.86
CA VAL A 61 -4.13 -3.13 -5.78
C VAL A 61 -2.67 -3.30 -5.39
N SER A 62 -1.77 -3.51 -6.37
CA SER A 62 -0.33 -3.56 -6.13
C SER A 62 0.18 -2.33 -5.38
N TRP A 63 -0.24 -1.12 -5.78
CA TRP A 63 0.14 0.11 -5.08
C TRP A 63 -0.43 0.23 -3.66
N PHE A 64 -1.65 -0.25 -3.42
CA PHE A 64 -2.26 -0.28 -2.08
C PHE A 64 -1.47 -1.20 -1.16
N ASN A 65 -1.16 -2.41 -1.63
CA ASN A 65 -0.43 -3.41 -0.85
C ASN A 65 0.99 -2.93 -0.53
N LEU A 66 1.69 -2.33 -1.50
CA LEU A 66 3.01 -1.72 -1.28
C LEU A 66 2.95 -0.60 -0.23
N SER A 67 1.88 0.19 -0.20
CA SER A 67 1.66 1.21 0.83
C SER A 67 1.55 0.61 2.23
N CYS A 68 0.75 -0.45 2.39
CA CYS A 68 0.61 -1.17 3.66
C CYS A 68 1.94 -1.73 4.15
N MET A 69 2.76 -2.27 3.24
CA MET A 69 4.10 -2.75 3.56
C MET A 69 5.02 -1.64 4.07
N TYR A 70 5.06 -0.51 3.39
CA TYR A 70 5.83 0.64 3.87
C TYR A 70 5.34 1.12 5.24
N ASP A 71 4.04 1.09 5.50
CA ASP A 71 3.49 1.50 6.80
C ASP A 71 3.89 0.52 7.92
N ALA A 72 3.84 -0.78 7.63
CA ALA A 72 4.26 -1.84 8.54
C ALA A 72 5.77 -1.77 8.86
N CYS A 73 6.60 -1.36 7.90
CA CYS A 73 8.03 -1.09 8.09
C CYS A 73 8.32 0.26 8.77
N GLY A 74 7.32 1.12 8.95
CA GLY A 74 7.47 2.47 9.53
C GLY A 74 7.94 3.54 8.54
N GLU A 75 8.01 3.24 7.24
CA GLU A 75 8.39 4.17 6.18
C GLU A 75 7.22 5.06 5.72
N ARG A 76 6.70 5.87 6.67
CA ARG A 76 5.45 6.64 6.49
C ARG A 76 5.41 7.54 5.25
N LYS A 77 6.55 8.13 4.84
CA LYS A 77 6.63 8.99 3.65
C LYS A 77 6.38 8.18 2.37
N ARG A 78 7.04 7.03 2.24
CA ARG A 78 6.87 6.14 1.09
C ARG A 78 5.50 5.46 1.11
N ALA A 79 5.00 5.07 2.28
CA ALA A 79 3.63 4.57 2.44
C ALA A 79 2.60 5.55 1.87
N ARG A 80 2.68 6.82 2.25
CA ARG A 80 1.77 7.86 1.72
C ARG A 80 1.95 8.13 0.24
N ALA A 81 3.15 7.98 -0.32
CA ALA A 81 3.38 8.14 -1.75
C ALA A 81 2.71 7.00 -2.54
N ALA A 82 2.94 5.74 -2.14
CA ALA A 82 2.31 4.57 -2.74
C ALA A 82 0.78 4.62 -2.64
N MET A 83 0.24 5.02 -1.48
CA MET A 83 -1.22 5.16 -1.29
C MET A 83 -1.83 6.22 -2.23
N ARG A 84 -1.09 7.30 -2.52
CA ARG A 84 -1.56 8.31 -3.48
C ARG A 84 -1.59 7.77 -4.91
N ASN A 85 -0.66 6.88 -5.28
CA ASN A 85 -0.70 6.20 -6.58
C ASN A 85 -1.90 5.26 -6.66
N ALA A 86 -2.14 4.44 -5.62
CA ALA A 86 -3.31 3.56 -5.54
C ALA A 86 -4.62 4.32 -5.73
N VAL A 87 -4.82 5.42 -4.98
CA VAL A 87 -6.00 6.29 -5.09
C VAL A 87 -6.07 7.03 -6.44
N SER A 88 -4.94 7.26 -7.11
CA SER A 88 -4.94 7.91 -8.43
C SER A 88 -5.40 6.93 -9.50
N LEU A 89 -4.85 5.73 -9.53
CA LEU A 89 -5.22 4.65 -10.44
C LEU A 89 -6.67 4.22 -10.27
N HIS A 90 -7.13 4.08 -9.03
CA HIS A 90 -8.54 3.82 -8.71
C HIS A 90 -9.50 4.87 -9.32
N ARG A 91 -9.00 6.10 -9.51
CA ARG A 91 -9.75 7.19 -10.13
C ARG A 91 -9.49 7.35 -11.63
N GLY A 92 -8.84 6.37 -12.26
CA GLY A 92 -8.47 6.42 -13.68
C GLY A 92 -7.38 7.44 -14.01
N ARG A 93 -6.51 7.78 -13.05
CA ARG A 93 -5.36 8.67 -13.26
C ARG A 93 -4.05 7.89 -13.13
N PRO A 94 -3.03 8.20 -13.96
CA PRO A 94 -1.79 7.45 -13.94
C PRO A 94 -1.07 7.56 -12.60
N ALA A 95 -0.35 6.51 -12.22
CA ALA A 95 0.57 6.54 -11.09
C ALA A 95 1.75 7.48 -11.38
N LYS A 96 2.30 8.08 -10.32
CA LYS A 96 3.54 8.85 -10.41
C LYS A 96 4.73 7.97 -10.02
N PRO A 97 5.86 8.02 -10.75
CA PRO A 97 7.09 7.37 -10.32
C PRO A 97 7.45 7.79 -8.89
N MET A 98 7.77 6.82 -8.04
CA MET A 98 8.35 7.08 -6.72
C MET A 98 9.86 7.23 -6.89
N VAL A 99 10.38 8.44 -6.68
CA VAL A 99 11.82 8.78 -6.67
C VAL A 99 12.33 8.74 -5.24
#